data_AF-A0A914WKH8-F1
#
_entry.id   AF-A0A914WKH8-F1
#
_cell.length_a   1.000
_cell.length_b   1.000
_cell.length_c   1.000
_cell.angle_alpha   90.00
_cell.angle_beta   90.00
_cell.angle_gamma   90.00
#
_symmetry.space_group_name_H-M   'P 1'
#
loop_
_entity.id
_entity.type
_entity.pdbx_description
1 polymer ?
#
loop_
_entity_poly.entity_id
_entity_poly.type
_entity_poly.pdbx_seq_one_letter_code
_entity_poly.pdbx_strand_id
1 'polypeptide(L)'
;MVELDSRFPSQWPFGILKTAQWIFSFVVLICLWCSSFTWAGTGLVYFTAWTSFLMGLFSWLAHLFGLQRKTLQVGGAFFFIPFALIDFVYSVVLFALYALSTLLCVYFMFKGFGYAANISLSYAFAAIFCVLSGGTCGFLALLLFRASENKPINLRSIFVEGTTTAQFDPAAGTTTTTGVQRPVA
;
A
#
# COMPACT_ATOMS: atom_id res chain seq x y z
N MET A 1 11.81 23.46 -10.63
CA MET A 1 12.67 22.26 -10.55
C MET A 1 12.01 21.29 -9.59
N VAL A 2 11.60 20.11 -10.07
CA VAL A 2 10.97 19.07 -9.25
C VAL A 2 12.12 18.28 -8.62
N GLU A 3 12.32 18.44 -7.32
CA GLU A 3 13.32 17.68 -6.58
C GLU A 3 12.83 16.24 -6.46
N LEU A 4 13.46 15.33 -7.22
CA LEU A 4 13.13 13.91 -7.21
C LEU A 4 13.69 13.30 -5.91
N ASP A 5 12.82 12.89 -5.00
CA ASP A 5 13.25 12.26 -3.74
C ASP A 5 13.61 10.78 -3.98
N SER A 6 14.77 10.56 -4.60
CA SER A 6 15.30 9.22 -4.91
C SER A 6 15.61 8.39 -3.66
N ARG A 7 15.60 8.98 -2.45
CA ARG A 7 15.86 8.25 -1.20
C ARG A 7 14.60 7.63 -0.62
N PHE A 8 13.42 8.11 -1.01
CA PHE A 8 12.13 7.60 -0.57
C PHE A 8 11.96 6.07 -0.63
N PRO A 9 12.29 5.36 -1.73
CA PRO A 9 12.12 3.89 -1.79
C PRO A 9 12.99 3.12 -0.77
N SER A 10 14.05 3.73 -0.24
CA SER A 10 14.95 3.14 0.75
C SER A 10 14.64 3.57 2.19
N GLN A 11 13.65 4.45 2.40
CA GLN A 11 13.26 4.92 3.73
C GLN A 11 12.27 3.95 4.38
N TRP A 12 12.71 3.32 5.47
CA TRP A 12 11.86 2.49 6.32
C TRP A 12 11.04 3.37 7.28
N PRO A 13 9.78 3.04 7.60
CA PRO A 13 9.00 1.87 7.14
C PRO A 13 8.21 2.11 5.85
N PHE A 14 7.74 3.33 5.60
CA PHE A 14 6.71 3.59 4.60
C PHE A 14 7.19 3.42 3.15
N GLY A 15 8.42 3.84 2.85
CA GLY A 15 9.00 3.72 1.51
C GLY A 15 9.19 2.27 1.08
N ILE A 16 9.77 1.45 1.97
CA ILE A 16 10.02 0.02 1.72
C ILE A 16 8.72 -0.78 1.66
N LEU A 17 7.75 -0.50 2.54
CA LEU A 17 6.46 -1.17 2.49
C LEU A 17 5.71 -0.86 1.19
N LYS A 18 5.71 0.39 0.75
CA LYS A 18 5.03 0.78 -0.51
C LYS A 18 5.71 0.18 -1.73
N THR A 19 7.04 0.16 -1.78
CA THR A 19 7.76 -0.49 -2.88
C THR A 19 7.48 -1.98 -2.91
N ALA A 20 7.55 -2.65 -1.76
CA ALA A 20 7.21 -4.06 -1.64
C ALA A 20 5.77 -4.34 -2.07
N GLN A 21 4.81 -3.49 -1.70
CA GLN A 21 3.39 -3.67 -2.03
C GLN A 21 3.13 -3.71 -3.53
N TRP A 22 3.63 -2.75 -4.31
CA TRP A 22 3.39 -2.74 -5.76
C TRP A 22 4.23 -3.81 -6.48
N ILE A 23 5.44 -4.12 -6.00
CA ILE A 23 6.27 -5.21 -6.54
C ILE A 23 5.60 -6.57 -6.33
N PHE A 24 5.12 -6.88 -5.11
CA PHE A 24 4.44 -8.14 -4.85
C PHE A 24 3.15 -8.27 -5.66
N SER A 25 2.41 -7.16 -5.81
CA SER A 25 1.21 -7.12 -6.67
C SER A 25 1.54 -7.40 -8.13
N PHE A 26 2.67 -6.88 -8.63
CA PHE A 26 3.15 -7.17 -9.98
C PHE A 26 3.59 -8.63 -10.14
N VAL A 27 4.25 -9.22 -9.13
CA VAL A 27 4.62 -10.64 -9.15
C VAL A 27 3.38 -11.54 -9.17
N VAL A 28 2.31 -11.20 -8.43
CA VAL A 28 1.03 -11.92 -8.51
C VAL A 28 0.47 -11.90 -9.95
N LEU A 29 0.52 -10.74 -10.64
CA LEU A 29 0.08 -10.64 -12.03
C LEU A 29 0.91 -11.52 -12.97
N ILE A 30 2.24 -11.54 -12.79
CA ILE A 30 3.13 -12.43 -13.56
C ILE A 30 2.77 -13.90 -13.32
N CYS A 31 2.60 -14.32 -12.06
CA CYS A 31 2.24 -15.69 -11.73
C CYS A 31 0.91 -16.11 -12.39
N LEU A 32 -0.07 -15.21 -12.43
CA LEU A 32 -1.36 -15.46 -13.04
C LEU A 32 -1.28 -15.51 -14.58
N TRP A 33 -0.47 -14.65 -15.21
CA TRP A 33 -0.25 -14.68 -16.66
C TRP A 33 0.57 -15.87 -17.14
N CYS A 34 1.50 -16.36 -16.33
CA CYS A 34 2.24 -17.58 -16.62
C CYS A 34 1.37 -18.84 -16.50
N SER A 35 0.17 -18.73 -15.92
CA SER A 35 -0.77 -19.85 -15.84
C SER A 35 -1.38 -20.12 -17.22
N SER A 36 -1.12 -21.30 -17.77
CA SER A 36 -1.66 -21.71 -19.08
C SER A 36 -3.19 -21.86 -19.09
N PHE A 37 -3.83 -21.88 -17.91
CA PHE A 37 -5.27 -22.03 -17.77
C PHE A 37 -5.83 -21.17 -16.62
N THR A 38 -6.83 -20.36 -16.94
CA THR A 38 -7.52 -19.51 -15.98
C THR A 38 -8.90 -20.08 -15.67
N TRP A 39 -9.17 -20.27 -14.39
CA TRP A 39 -10.48 -20.74 -13.93
C TRP A 39 -11.47 -19.58 -13.83
N ALA A 40 -12.76 -19.87 -14.07
CA ALA A 40 -13.85 -18.93 -13.79
C ALA A 40 -13.82 -18.55 -12.29
N GLY A 41 -13.72 -17.25 -12.01
CA GLY A 41 -13.58 -16.71 -10.64
C GLY A 41 -12.21 -16.09 -10.33
N THR A 42 -11.19 -16.32 -11.17
CA THR A 42 -9.88 -15.64 -11.04
C THR A 42 -9.96 -14.12 -11.26
N GLY A 43 -11.06 -13.61 -11.83
CA GLY A 43 -11.30 -12.19 -12.07
C GLY A 43 -11.15 -11.33 -10.81
N LEU A 44 -11.54 -11.82 -9.62
CA LEU A 44 -11.35 -11.09 -8.37
C LEU A 44 -9.86 -10.91 -8.03
N VAL A 45 -9.05 -11.96 -8.25
CA VAL A 45 -7.60 -11.93 -7.98
C VAL A 45 -6.90 -10.99 -8.95
N TYR A 46 -7.25 -11.06 -10.25
CA TYR A 46 -6.76 -10.11 -11.26
C TYR A 46 -7.17 -8.67 -10.94
N PHE A 47 -8.43 -8.43 -10.59
CA PHE A 47 -8.91 -7.11 -10.22
C PHE A 47 -8.17 -6.57 -8.99
N THR A 48 -8.01 -7.39 -7.95
CA THR A 48 -7.30 -7.00 -6.72
C THR A 48 -5.83 -6.68 -7.00
N ALA A 49 -5.15 -7.52 -7.79
CA ALA A 49 -3.74 -7.31 -8.13
C ALA A 49 -3.51 -6.11 -9.06
N TRP A 50 -4.41 -5.85 -10.01
CA TRP A 50 -4.35 -4.67 -10.86
C TRP A 50 -4.63 -3.38 -10.09
N THR A 51 -5.66 -3.39 -9.25
CA THR A 51 -6.02 -2.21 -8.45
C THR A 51 -4.89 -1.86 -7.49
N SER A 52 -4.32 -2.84 -6.79
CA SER A 52 -3.16 -2.66 -5.88
C SER A 52 -1.90 -2.22 -6.60
N PHE A 53 -1.62 -2.76 -7.79
CA PHE A 53 -0.50 -2.33 -8.60
C PHE A 53 -0.65 -0.87 -9.02
N LEU A 54 -1.79 -0.49 -9.61
CA LEU A 54 -2.02 0.87 -10.11
C LEU A 54 -2.01 1.89 -8.98
N MET A 55 -2.79 1.66 -7.92
CA MET A 55 -2.84 2.60 -6.79
C MET A 55 -1.53 2.66 -6.01
N GLY A 56 -0.84 1.53 -5.85
CA GLY A 56 0.50 1.48 -5.26
C GLY A 56 1.51 2.28 -6.09
N LEU A 57 1.47 2.15 -7.41
CA LEU A 57 2.34 2.89 -8.33
C LEU A 57 2.02 4.40 -8.32
N PHE A 58 0.74 4.79 -8.37
CA PHE A 58 0.32 6.18 -8.28
C PHE A 58 0.73 6.82 -6.95
N SER A 59 0.50 6.12 -5.84
CA SER A 59 0.87 6.58 -4.51
C SER A 59 2.41 6.70 -4.38
N TRP A 60 3.15 5.73 -4.92
CA TRP A 60 4.61 5.77 -4.97
C TRP A 60 5.16 6.93 -5.81
N LEU A 61 4.58 7.18 -7.00
CA LEU A 61 4.90 8.32 -7.84
C LEU A 61 4.58 9.65 -7.14
N ALA A 62 3.43 9.73 -6.46
CA ALA A 62 3.04 10.92 -5.70
C ALA A 62 4.04 11.24 -4.58
N HIS A 63 4.58 10.22 -3.93
CA HIS A 63 5.66 10.38 -2.95
C HIS A 63 6.98 10.80 -3.59
N LEU A 64 7.38 10.20 -4.71
CA LEU A 64 8.62 10.56 -5.42
C LEU A 64 8.65 12.01 -5.90
N PHE A 65 7.49 12.53 -6.33
CA PHE A 65 7.35 13.92 -6.77
C PHE A 65 7.13 14.92 -5.62
N GLY A 66 7.13 14.46 -4.36
CA GLY A 66 6.93 15.31 -3.20
C GLY A 66 5.55 16.00 -3.19
N LEU A 67 4.55 15.45 -3.89
CA LEU A 67 3.19 16.02 -3.98
C LEU A 67 2.50 16.08 -2.62
N GLN A 68 3.01 15.34 -1.64
CA GLN A 68 2.56 15.41 -0.25
C GLN A 68 2.98 16.69 0.47
N ARG A 69 4.10 17.34 0.10
CA ARG A 69 4.58 18.57 0.75
C ARG A 69 3.95 19.84 0.19
N LYS A 70 3.22 19.73 -0.92
CA LYS A 70 2.64 20.89 -1.61
C LYS A 70 1.23 21.13 -1.10
N THR A 71 1.04 22.20 -0.33
CA THR A 71 -0.28 22.77 -0.08
C THR A 71 -0.75 23.44 -1.37
N LEU A 72 -1.93 23.04 -1.86
CA LEU A 72 -2.53 23.68 -3.02
C LEU A 72 -3.31 24.90 -2.53
N GLN A 73 -2.81 26.10 -2.81
CA GLN A 73 -3.54 27.33 -2.52
C GLN A 73 -4.54 27.57 -3.65
N VAL A 74 -5.82 27.33 -3.40
CA VAL A 74 -6.91 27.59 -4.35
C VAL A 74 -7.81 28.64 -3.73
N GLY A 75 -7.65 29.89 -4.17
CA GLY A 75 -8.46 31.04 -3.76
C GLY A 75 -8.50 31.25 -2.24
N GLY A 76 -7.52 31.96 -1.67
CA GLY A 76 -7.50 32.33 -0.25
C GLY A 76 -7.42 31.18 0.77
N ALA A 77 -7.78 29.95 0.38
CA ALA A 77 -7.79 28.75 1.20
C ALA A 77 -6.63 27.82 0.83
N PHE A 78 -5.99 27.24 1.85
CA PHE A 78 -4.98 26.21 1.70
C PHE A 78 -5.67 24.84 1.72
N PHE A 79 -5.60 24.09 0.62
CA PHE A 79 -6.10 22.72 0.53
C PHE A 79 -4.94 21.74 0.73
N PHE A 80 -5.07 20.87 1.72
CA PHE A 80 -4.15 19.78 1.96
C PHE A 80 -4.79 18.45 1.55
N ILE A 81 -4.09 17.66 0.73
CA ILE A 81 -4.53 16.32 0.32
C ILE A 81 -4.03 15.33 1.37
N PRO A 82 -4.90 14.73 2.19
CA PRO A 82 -4.49 13.81 3.25
C PRO A 82 -4.17 12.43 2.67
N PHE A 83 -3.02 12.32 1.99
CA PHE A 83 -2.55 11.08 1.38
C PHE A 83 -2.48 9.92 2.39
N ALA A 84 -2.11 10.19 3.64
CA ALA A 84 -2.08 9.19 4.70
C ALA A 84 -3.46 8.58 5.00
N LEU A 85 -4.53 9.37 4.94
CA LEU A 85 -5.90 8.88 5.14
C LEU A 85 -6.36 8.03 3.95
N ILE A 86 -6.02 8.45 2.72
CA ILE A 86 -6.33 7.70 1.49
C ILE A 86 -5.59 6.35 1.52
N ASP A 87 -4.30 6.35 1.83
CA ASP A 87 -3.48 5.14 1.93
C ASP A 87 -3.99 4.20 3.04
N PHE A 88 -4.47 4.74 4.18
CA PHE A 88 -5.08 3.95 5.24
C PHE A 88 -6.35 3.22 4.79
N VAL A 89 -7.34 3.97 4.28
CA VAL A 89 -8.61 3.40 3.80
C VAL A 89 -8.34 2.37 2.71
N TYR A 90 -7.44 2.71 1.80
CA TYR A 90 -7.04 1.83 0.71
C TYR A 90 -6.41 0.52 1.20
N SER A 91 -5.50 0.61 2.17
CA SER A 91 -4.82 -0.55 2.74
C SER A 91 -5.77 -1.49 3.48
N VAL A 92 -6.79 -0.96 4.16
CA VAL A 92 -7.82 -1.77 4.84
C VAL A 92 -8.69 -2.51 3.82
N VAL A 93 -9.15 -1.82 2.78
CA VAL A 93 -9.97 -2.44 1.72
C VAL A 93 -9.18 -3.51 0.97
N LEU A 94 -7.93 -3.20 0.59
CA LEU A 94 -7.06 -4.17 -0.07
C LEU A 94 -6.72 -5.36 0.82
N PHE A 95 -6.54 -5.17 2.12
CA PHE A 95 -6.29 -6.28 3.04
C PHE A 95 -7.42 -7.32 2.99
N ALA A 96 -8.67 -6.87 3.02
CA ALA A 96 -9.83 -7.76 2.91
C ALA A 96 -9.90 -8.45 1.54
N LEU A 97 -9.66 -7.71 0.45
CA LEU A 97 -9.65 -8.26 -0.91
C LEU A 97 -8.51 -9.28 -1.12
N TYR A 98 -7.33 -9.04 -0.56
CA TYR A 98 -6.21 -9.98 -0.61
C TYR A 98 -6.43 -11.22 0.24
N ALA A 99 -7.12 -11.10 1.38
CA ALA A 99 -7.52 -12.26 2.16
C ALA A 99 -8.48 -13.16 1.36
N LEU A 100 -9.50 -12.59 0.71
CA LEU A 100 -10.40 -13.34 -0.18
C LEU A 100 -9.68 -13.92 -1.40
N SER A 101 -8.77 -13.15 -2.00
CA SER A 101 -7.96 -13.61 -3.14
C SER A 101 -7.06 -14.78 -2.76
N THR A 102 -6.49 -14.77 -1.56
CA THR A 102 -5.69 -15.89 -1.04
C THR A 102 -6.53 -17.15 -0.93
N LEU A 103 -7.74 -17.07 -0.36
CA LEU A 103 -8.64 -18.22 -0.25
C LEU A 103 -9.01 -18.79 -1.62
N LEU A 104 -9.27 -17.92 -2.61
CA LEU A 104 -9.52 -18.34 -3.98
C LEU A 104 -8.31 -19.01 -4.64
N CYS A 105 -7.11 -18.46 -4.48
CA CYS A 105 -5.89 -19.08 -5.00
C CYS A 105 -5.64 -20.46 -4.40
N VAL A 106 -5.89 -20.63 -3.08
CA VAL A 106 -5.80 -21.93 -2.40
C VAL A 106 -6.85 -22.91 -2.94
N TYR A 107 -8.09 -22.46 -3.15
CA TYR A 107 -9.13 -23.29 -3.76
C TYR A 107 -8.76 -23.76 -5.18
N PHE A 108 -8.25 -22.86 -6.03
CA PHE A 108 -7.81 -23.21 -7.38
C PHE A 108 -6.55 -24.09 -7.39
N MET A 109 -5.66 -23.94 -6.40
CA MET A 109 -4.54 -24.85 -6.19
C MET A 109 -5.04 -26.28 -5.97
N PHE A 110 -6.02 -26.47 -5.08
CA PHE A 110 -6.59 -27.79 -4.81
C PHE A 110 -7.29 -28.40 -6.04
N LYS A 111 -8.04 -27.57 -6.78
CA LYS A 111 -8.66 -27.98 -8.03
C LYS A 111 -7.64 -28.35 -9.12
N GLY A 112 -6.48 -27.69 -9.11
CA GLY A 112 -5.42 -27.88 -10.10
C GLY A 112 -4.66 -29.20 -9.99
N PHE A 113 -4.65 -29.86 -8.82
CA PHE A 113 -3.93 -31.13 -8.63
C PHE A 113 -4.39 -32.24 -9.58
N GLY A 114 -5.65 -32.24 -9.99
CA GLY A 114 -6.22 -33.24 -10.90
C GLY A 114 -5.94 -33.00 -12.39
N TYR A 115 -5.31 -31.87 -12.76
CA TYR A 115 -5.18 -31.46 -14.17
C TYR A 115 -3.72 -31.36 -14.63
N ALA A 116 -2.92 -30.51 -13.96
CA ALA A 116 -1.51 -30.34 -14.29
C ALA A 116 -0.76 -29.71 -13.11
N ALA A 117 0.40 -30.27 -12.76
CA ALA A 117 1.24 -29.80 -11.66
C ALA A 117 1.70 -28.34 -11.83
N ASN A 118 1.88 -27.88 -13.08
CA ASN A 118 2.24 -26.49 -13.37
C ASN A 118 1.14 -25.50 -12.94
N ILE A 119 -0.13 -25.87 -13.14
CA ILE A 119 -1.27 -25.02 -12.77
C ILE A 119 -1.35 -24.90 -11.25
N SER A 120 -1.29 -26.02 -10.51
CA SER A 120 -1.33 -25.98 -9.05
C SER A 120 -0.16 -25.19 -8.46
N LEU A 121 1.03 -25.30 -9.05
CA LEU A 121 2.22 -24.57 -8.61
C LEU A 121 2.09 -23.05 -8.86
N SER A 122 1.54 -22.64 -10.01
CA SER A 122 1.29 -21.21 -10.30
C SER A 122 0.34 -20.55 -9.29
N TYR A 123 -0.75 -21.22 -8.91
CA TYR A 123 -1.69 -20.72 -7.90
C TYR A 123 -1.13 -20.79 -6.47
N ALA A 124 -0.24 -21.74 -6.18
CA ALA A 124 0.47 -21.78 -4.90
C ALA A 124 1.40 -20.56 -4.73
N PHE A 125 2.19 -20.22 -5.75
CA PHE A 125 3.01 -19.01 -5.74
C PHE A 125 2.14 -17.75 -5.66
N ALA A 126 1.07 -17.67 -6.44
CA ALA A 126 0.14 -16.54 -6.38
C ALA A 126 -0.49 -16.38 -4.99
N ALA A 127 -0.83 -17.48 -4.29
CA ALA A 127 -1.34 -17.45 -2.93
C ALA A 127 -0.32 -16.88 -1.93
N ILE A 128 0.95 -17.33 -2.01
CA ILE A 128 2.02 -16.83 -1.14
C ILE A 128 2.21 -15.33 -1.34
N PHE A 129 2.28 -14.86 -2.59
CA PHE A 129 2.45 -13.43 -2.87
C PHE A 129 1.20 -12.62 -2.49
N CYS A 130 -0.02 -13.16 -2.59
CA CYS A 130 -1.24 -12.53 -2.08
C CYS A 130 -1.21 -12.36 -0.55
N VAL A 131 -0.66 -13.32 0.19
CA VAL A 131 -0.48 -13.19 1.64
C VAL A 131 0.56 -12.13 1.97
N LEU A 132 1.67 -12.08 1.24
CA LEU A 132 2.71 -11.07 1.43
C LEU A 132 2.20 -9.65 1.10
N SER A 133 1.45 -9.48 0.01
CA SER A 133 0.85 -8.19 -0.35
C SER A 133 -0.25 -7.80 0.64
N GLY A 134 -1.12 -8.74 1.06
CA GLY A 134 -2.10 -8.51 2.12
C GLY A 134 -1.43 -8.12 3.44
N GLY A 135 -0.39 -8.85 3.84
CA GLY A 135 0.36 -8.59 5.06
C GLY A 135 1.05 -7.23 5.07
N THR A 136 1.65 -6.81 3.96
CA THR A 136 2.23 -5.46 3.82
C THR A 136 1.17 -4.36 3.88
N CYS A 137 0.01 -4.55 3.24
CA CYS A 137 -1.12 -3.62 3.35
C CYS A 137 -1.63 -3.52 4.80
N GLY A 138 -1.84 -4.66 5.47
CA GLY A 138 -2.29 -4.70 6.86
C GLY A 138 -1.28 -4.07 7.82
N PHE A 139 0.01 -4.32 7.62
CA PHE A 139 1.07 -3.72 8.42
C PHE A 139 1.14 -2.20 8.23
N LEU A 140 0.98 -1.71 7.00
CA LEU A 140 0.91 -0.28 6.70
C LEU A 140 -0.32 0.37 7.36
N ALA A 141 -1.48 -0.29 7.30
CA ALA A 141 -2.69 0.18 7.99
C ALA A 141 -2.49 0.28 9.51
N LEU A 142 -1.82 -0.70 10.14
CA LEU A 142 -1.51 -0.69 11.57
C LEU A 142 -0.55 0.44 11.97
N LEU A 143 0.49 0.69 11.17
CA LEU A 143 1.42 1.80 11.42
C LEU A 143 0.70 3.15 11.36
N LEU A 144 -0.15 3.33 10.34
CA LEU A 144 -0.97 4.55 10.20
C LEU A 144 -1.99 4.69 11.33
N PHE A 145 -2.63 3.59 11.74
CA PHE A 145 -3.59 3.60 12.85
C PHE A 145 -2.91 4.00 14.17
N ARG A 146 -1.75 3.41 14.47
CA ARG A 146 -0.95 3.76 15.67
C ARG A 146 -0.48 5.21 15.66
N ALA A 147 -0.07 5.71 14.49
CA ALA A 147 0.32 7.11 14.34
C ALA A 147 -0.85 8.09 14.55
N SER A 148 -2.10 7.63 14.43
CA SER A 148 -3.29 8.48 14.55
C SER A 148 -3.88 8.58 15.96
N GLU A 149 -3.19 8.09 16.99
CA GLU A 149 -3.69 8.05 18.38
C GLU A 149 -5.11 7.42 18.48
N ASN A 150 -5.38 6.37 17.70
CA ASN A 150 -6.70 5.72 17.57
C ASN A 150 -7.85 6.61 17.07
N LYS A 151 -7.56 7.78 16.47
CA LYS A 151 -8.57 8.67 15.87
C LYS A 151 -8.34 8.80 14.35
N PRO A 152 -9.07 8.04 13.52
CA PRO A 152 -8.86 8.04 12.06
C PRO A 152 -9.09 9.42 11.40
N ILE A 153 -9.85 10.32 12.04
CA ILE A 153 -10.08 11.71 11.61
C ILE A 153 -8.82 12.58 11.77
N ASN A 154 -7.92 12.24 12.69
CA ASN A 154 -6.70 13.00 12.97
C ASN A 154 -5.59 12.75 11.92
N LEU A 155 -5.74 11.72 11.06
CA LEU A 155 -4.86 11.53 9.89
C LEU A 155 -4.97 12.65 8.86
N ARG A 156 -6.01 13.51 8.94
CA ARG A 156 -6.16 14.66 8.04
C ARG A 156 -5.05 15.70 8.21
N SER A 157 -4.41 15.74 9.38
CA SER A 157 -3.32 16.66 9.71
C SER A 157 -1.95 15.98 9.70
N ILE A 158 -1.85 14.67 9.46
CA ILE A 158 -0.58 13.94 9.62
C ILE A 158 0.08 13.72 8.25
N PHE A 159 1.33 14.17 8.12
CA PHE A 159 2.18 13.93 6.97
C PHE A 159 3.28 12.94 7.34
N VAL A 160 3.58 12.02 6.43
CA VAL A 160 4.60 10.98 6.62
C VAL A 160 5.91 11.45 6.01
N GLU A 161 6.86 11.89 6.85
CA GLU A 161 8.23 12.22 6.47
C GLU A 161 9.14 11.03 6.79
N GLY A 162 9.17 10.02 5.91
CA GLY A 162 10.11 8.91 5.99
C GLY A 162 10.01 8.11 7.29
N THR A 163 10.79 8.50 8.32
CA THR A 163 10.87 7.90 9.66
C THR A 163 9.97 8.56 10.70
N THR A 164 9.34 9.69 10.41
CA THR A 164 8.57 10.50 11.38
C THR A 164 7.24 10.97 10.82
N THR A 165 6.20 11.05 11.67
CA THR A 165 4.89 11.60 11.33
C THR A 165 4.76 13.00 11.95
N ALA A 166 4.63 14.04 11.12
CA ALA A 166 4.43 15.42 11.57
C ALA A 166 2.94 15.80 11.50
N GLN A 167 2.43 16.50 12.50
CA GLN A 167 1.04 16.93 12.58
C GLN A 167 0.93 18.44 12.27
N PHE A 168 0.06 18.80 11.34
CA PHE A 168 -0.25 20.17 10.97
C PHE A 168 -1.33 20.72 11.90
N ASP A 169 -1.02 21.79 12.62
CA ASP A 169 -2.00 22.52 13.44
C ASP A 169 -2.58 23.69 12.62
N PRO A 170 -3.86 23.62 12.19
CA PRO A 170 -4.50 24.69 11.42
C PRO A 170 -4.73 25.98 12.24
N ALA A 171 -4.54 25.98 13.56
CA ALA A 171 -4.71 27.17 14.40
C ALA A 171 -3.46 28.07 14.45
N ALA A 172 -2.27 27.55 14.14
CA ALA A 172 -1.00 28.25 14.35
C ALA A 172 -0.19 28.51 13.07
N GLY A 173 -0.49 27.84 11.95
CA GLY A 173 0.37 27.90 10.76
C GLY A 173 1.76 27.30 11.01
N THR A 174 1.90 26.48 12.06
CA THR A 174 3.16 25.91 12.52
C THR A 174 3.12 24.39 12.36
N THR A 175 4.16 23.84 11.74
CA THR A 175 4.37 22.40 11.60
C THR A 175 4.94 21.86 12.92
N THR A 176 4.22 21.01 13.63
CA THR A 176 4.74 20.35 14.85
C THR A 176 5.21 18.95 14.48
N THR A 177 6.53 18.77 14.48
CA THR A 177 7.20 17.51 14.16
C THR A 177 7.20 16.59 15.39
N THR A 178 6.33 15.58 15.43
CA THR A 178 6.34 14.59 16.51
C THR A 178 7.22 13.40 16.11
N GLY A 179 8.51 13.55 16.40
CA GLY A 179 9.52 12.48 16.34
C GLY A 179 9.19 11.32 17.27
N VAL A 180 9.08 10.11 16.73
CA VAL A 180 9.36 8.91 17.53
C VAL A 180 10.86 8.91 17.79
N GLN A 181 11.29 9.54 18.89
CA GLN A 181 12.66 9.39 19.38
C GLN A 181 12.87 7.92 19.72
N ARG A 182 13.59 7.21 18.84
CA ARG A 182 14.27 5.97 19.22
C ARG A 182 15.23 6.32 20.35
N PRO A 183 15.15 5.72 21.54
CA PRO A 183 16.24 5.84 22.51
C PRO A 183 17.50 5.25 21.86
N VAL A 184 18.53 6.07 21.78
CA VAL A 184 19.87 5.64 21.39
C VAL A 184 20.36 4.73 22.51
N ALA A 185 20.61 3.46 22.19
CA ALA A 185 21.41 2.55 22.99
C ALA A 185 22.75 2.37 22.30
#